data_AF-A0A350X0K3-F1
#
_entry.id   AF-A0A350X0K3-F1
#
_cell.length_a   1.000
_cell.length_b   1.000
_cell.length_c   1.000
_cell.angle_alpha   90.00
_cell.angle_beta   90.00
_cell.angle_gamma   90.00
#
_symmetry.space_group_name_H-M   'P 1'
#
loop_
_entity.id
_entity.type
_entity.pdbx_description
1 polymer ?
#
loop_
_entity_poly.entity_id
_entity_poly.type
_entity_poly.pdbx_seq_one_letter_code
_entity_poly.pdbx_strand_id
1 'polypeptide(L)' 'AQRLGGFEAVGPILAGLNKPVNDLSRGCSPEDVYNTAIITANQALL' A
#
# COMPACT_ATOMS: atom_id res chain seq x y z
N ALA A 1 14.27 7.89 -3.67
CA ALA A 1 13.44 8.02 -4.89
C ALA A 1 12.37 9.09 -4.72
N GLN A 2 11.40 8.96 -3.81
CA GLN A 2 10.31 9.95 -3.68
C GLN A 2 10.78 11.40 -3.45
N ARG A 3 11.57 11.64 -2.39
CA ARG A 3 11.94 13.01 -1.96
C ARG A 3 12.89 13.75 -2.91
N LEU A 4 13.73 13.03 -3.65
CA LEU A 4 14.81 13.63 -4.46
C LEU A 4 14.71 13.28 -5.95
N GLY A 5 13.82 12.34 -6.32
CA GLY A 5 13.72 11.81 -7.68
C GLY A 5 12.37 11.99 -8.33
N GLY A 6 11.40 12.64 -7.67
CA GLY A 6 10.08 12.93 -8.25
C GLY A 6 9.21 11.70 -8.50
N PHE A 7 9.56 10.55 -7.91
CA PHE A 7 8.75 9.33 -8.00
C PHE A 7 7.63 9.36 -6.97
N GLU A 8 6.48 8.83 -7.35
CA GLU A 8 5.44 8.48 -6.38
C GLU A 8 5.88 7.26 -5.57
N ALA A 9 5.56 7.23 -4.28
CA ALA A 9 5.81 6.08 -3.42
C ALA A 9 4.50 5.56 -2.87
N VAL A 10 4.17 4.31 -3.20
CA VAL A 10 3.01 3.58 -2.70
C VAL A 10 3.49 2.49 -1.75
N GLY A 11 2.94 2.43 -0.54
CA GLY A 11 3.26 1.40 0.45
C GLY A 11 3.65 1.94 1.84
N PRO A 12 4.10 1.06 2.75
CA PRO A 12 4.64 -0.29 2.53
C PRO A 12 3.58 -1.35 2.15
N ILE A 13 3.97 -2.32 1.30
CA ILE A 13 3.13 -3.48 0.92
C ILE A 13 3.72 -4.75 1.53
N LEU A 14 2.95 -5.44 2.37
CA LEU A 14 3.36 -6.70 2.99
C LEU A 14 3.17 -7.86 2.02
N ALA A 15 4.06 -8.86 2.08
CA ALA A 15 4.00 -10.07 1.25
C ALA A 15 4.29 -11.32 2.07
N GLY A 16 3.74 -12.47 1.64
CA GLY A 16 4.01 -13.79 2.24
C GLY A 16 3.12 -14.18 3.43
N LEU A 17 2.06 -13.42 3.71
CA LEU A 17 1.08 -13.78 4.74
C LEU A 17 0.00 -14.72 4.17
N ASN A 18 -0.57 -15.58 5.03
CA ASN A 18 -1.67 -16.49 4.66
C ASN A 18 -2.94 -15.76 4.20
N LYS A 19 -3.11 -14.50 4.61
CA LYS A 19 -4.19 -13.61 4.18
C LYS A 19 -3.61 -12.22 3.97
N PRO A 20 -4.11 -11.45 2.99
CA PRO A 20 -3.57 -10.13 2.70
C PRO A 20 -3.93 -9.16 3.81
N VAL A 21 -2.89 -8.51 4.33
CA VAL A 21 -2.96 -7.46 5.34
C VAL A 21 -1.92 -6.43 4.95
N ASN A 22 -2.27 -5.16 4.99
CA ASN A 22 -1.33 -4.06 4.83
C ASN A 22 -1.55 -3.04 5.96
N ASP A 23 -0.47 -2.37 6.33
CA ASP A 23 -0.50 -1.32 7.34
C ASP A 23 -0.57 0.05 6.69
N LEU A 24 -1.26 0.98 7.33
CA LEU A 24 -1.35 2.37 6.90
C LEU A 24 -0.54 3.25 7.85
N SER A 25 0.17 4.22 7.28
CA SER A 25 0.82 5.25 8.08
C SER A 25 -0.23 6.06 8.85
N ARG A 26 0.05 6.39 10.13
CA ARG A 26 -0.87 7.11 11.04
C ARG A 26 -1.31 8.53 10.59
N GLY A 27 -0.83 9.02 9.44
CA GLY A 27 -1.24 10.28 8.82
C GLY A 27 -1.43 10.17 7.31
N CYS A 28 -1.79 8.98 6.82
CA CYS A 28 -2.01 8.74 5.40
C CYS A 28 -3.19 9.57 4.85
N SER A 29 -3.13 9.85 3.55
CA SER A 29 -4.22 10.52 2.84
C SER A 29 -5.36 9.55 2.54
N PRO A 30 -6.58 10.04 2.27
CA PRO A 30 -7.68 9.19 1.78
C PRO A 30 -7.32 8.41 0.50
N GLU A 31 -6.46 8.98 -0.34
CA GLU A 31 -5.97 8.33 -1.56
C GLU A 31 -5.05 7.14 -1.24
N ASP A 32 -4.18 7.26 -0.23
CA ASP A 32 -3.37 6.15 0.26
C ASP A 32 -4.23 4.99 0.78
N VAL A 33 -5.32 5.30 1.48
CA VAL A 33 -6.29 4.30 1.96
C VAL A 33 -6.93 3.57 0.78
N TYR A 34 -7.40 4.32 -0.22
CA TYR A 34 -8.05 3.77 -1.41
C TYR A 34 -7.10 2.86 -2.19
N ASN A 35 -5.88 3.33 -2.46
CA ASN A 35 -4.87 2.58 -3.19
C ASN A 35 -4.44 1.31 -2.41
N THR A 36 -4.25 1.42 -1.09
CA THR A 36 -3.89 0.28 -0.24
C THR A 36 -5.01 -0.76 -0.19
N ALA A 37 -6.28 -0.33 -0.18
CA ALA A 37 -7.43 -1.24 -0.22
C ALA A 37 -7.48 -2.03 -1.54
N ILE A 38 -7.25 -1.36 -2.68
CA ILE A 38 -7.18 -2.02 -4.00
C ILE A 38 -6.04 -3.04 -4.02
N ILE A 39 -4.85 -2.68 -3.54
CA ILE A 39 -3.69 -3.57 -3.51
C ILE A 39 -3.98 -4.79 -2.63
N THR A 40 -4.53 -4.58 -1.43
CA THR A 40 -4.88 -5.65 -0.49
C THR A 40 -5.93 -6.60 -1.10
N ALA A 41 -6.93 -6.05 -1.81
CA ALA A 41 -7.93 -6.85 -2.51
C ALA A 41 -7.29 -7.68 -3.64
N ASN A 42 -6.38 -7.10 -4.41
CA ASN A 42 -5.67 -7.82 -5.46
C ASN A 42 -4.81 -8.97 -4.89
N GLN A 43 -4.16 -8.76 -3.74
CA GLN A 43 -3.41 -9.81 -3.04
C GLN A 43 -4.29 -10.96 -2.51
N ALA A 44 -5.62 -10.77 -2.44
CA ALA A 44 -6.56 -11.84 -2.08
C ALA A 44 -6.96 -12.71 -3.28
N LEU A 45 -6.78 -12.21 -4.50
CA LEU A 45 -7.20 -12.86 -5.75
C LEU A 45 -6.09 -13.73 -6.37
N LEU A 46 -4.85 -13.50 -5.95
CA LEU A 46 -3.65 -14.24 -6.35
C LEU A 46 -3.33 -15.33 -5.32
#